data_AF-T1EID9-F1
#
_entry.id   AF-T1EID9-F1
#
_cell.length_a   1.000
_cell.length_b   1.000
_cell.length_c   1.000
_cell.angle_alpha   90.00
_cell.angle_beta   90.00
_cell.angle_gamma   90.00
#
_symmetry.space_group_name_H-M   'P 1'
#
loop_
_entity.id
_entity.type
_entity.pdbx_description
1 polymer ?
#
loop_
_entity_poly.entity_id
_entity_poly.type
_entity_poly.pdbx_seq_one_letter_code
_entity_poly.pdbx_strand_id
1 'polypeptide(L)'
;FLAVVMGLISLFTVGSNIMVFLSFKIEKKLRTLTNYFLLSMAVADCAVGLISIPVFAQYVLQRKWILGPTVCKLWLSEDYTVCQASVAHLFAISLDRYFSITRPLTYRVNRTTKKIIFALLITWLVPFLVTAPWIWLYPFFDKNKYFIIPENECYVPF
;
A
#
# COMPACT_ATOMS: atom_id res chain seq x y z
N PHE A 1 27.37 0.17 -3.69
CA PHE A 1 26.82 1.14 -2.72
C PHE A 1 25.29 1.15 -2.73
N LEU A 2 24.62 1.59 -3.81
CA LEU A 2 23.14 1.68 -3.86
C LEU A 2 22.42 0.36 -3.51
N ALA A 3 22.90 -0.78 -4.03
CA ALA A 3 22.29 -2.08 -3.73
C ALA A 3 22.27 -2.40 -2.22
N VAL A 4 23.35 -2.08 -1.52
CA VAL A 4 23.46 -2.27 -0.06
C VAL A 4 22.47 -1.36 0.67
N VAL A 5 22.39 -0.09 0.26
CA VAL A 5 21.45 0.89 0.85
C VAL A 5 20.01 0.42 0.67
N MET A 6 19.60 0.04 -0.54
CA MET A 6 18.24 -0.41 -0.82
C MET A 6 17.90 -1.72 -0.09
N GLY A 7 18.85 -2.64 -0.02
CA GLY A 7 18.70 -3.87 0.77
C GLY A 7 18.50 -3.59 2.27
N LEU A 8 19.27 -2.66 2.84
CA LEU A 8 19.11 -2.25 4.25
C LEU A 8 17.76 -1.57 4.49
N ILE A 9 17.30 -0.71 3.58
CA ILE A 9 15.98 -0.07 3.68
C ILE A 9 14.87 -1.14 3.62
N SER A 10 14.93 -2.07 2.67
CA SER A 10 13.98 -3.19 2.58
C SER A 10 13.92 -4.00 3.88
N LEU A 11 15.07 -4.44 4.40
CA LEU A 11 15.16 -5.20 5.65
C LEU A 11 14.60 -4.42 6.85
N PHE A 12 14.92 -3.13 6.95
CA PHE A 12 14.43 -2.27 8.02
C PHE A 12 12.90 -2.05 7.93
N THR A 13 12.38 -1.80 6.73
CA THR A 13 10.94 -1.65 6.49
C THR A 13 10.18 -2.91 6.87
N VAL A 14 10.62 -4.08 6.42
CA VAL A 14 9.98 -5.35 6.76
C VAL A 14 10.11 -5.65 8.25
N GLY A 15 11.32 -5.51 8.81
CA GLY A 15 11.58 -5.77 10.23
C GLY A 15 10.73 -4.92 11.16
N SER A 16 10.65 -3.61 10.90
CA SER A 16 9.86 -2.68 11.72
C SER A 16 8.35 -2.98 11.65
N ASN A 17 7.83 -3.33 10.48
CA ASN A 17 6.41 -3.69 10.33
C ASN A 17 6.09 -5.07 10.94
N ILE A 18 7.00 -6.04 10.86
CA ILE A 18 6.86 -7.31 11.61
C ILE A 18 6.79 -7.05 13.12
N MET A 19 7.58 -6.11 13.65
CA MET A 19 7.49 -5.74 15.08
C MET A 19 6.11 -5.19 15.47
N VAL A 20 5.40 -4.50 14.56
CA VAL A 20 4.01 -4.07 14.79
C VAL A 20 3.09 -5.28 14.97
N PHE A 21 3.20 -6.30 14.12
CA PHE A 21 2.44 -7.56 14.27
C PHE A 21 2.76 -8.26 15.59
N LEU A 22 4.06 -8.36 15.94
CA LEU A 22 4.50 -8.98 17.18
C LEU A 22 3.94 -8.24 18.40
N SER A 23 3.99 -6.91 18.39
CA SER A 23 3.42 -6.07 19.47
C SER A 23 1.93 -6.33 19.66
N PHE A 24 1.17 -6.45 18.57
CA PHE A 24 -0.26 -6.75 18.61
C PHE A 24 -0.57 -8.18 19.11
N LYS A 25 0.31 -9.13 18.78
CA LYS A 25 0.21 -10.52 19.25
C LYS A 25 0.48 -10.60 20.76
N ILE A 26 1.51 -9.91 21.25
CA ILE A 26 1.95 -9.96 22.65
C ILE A 26 1.02 -9.15 23.56
N GLU A 27 0.73 -7.90 23.23
CA GLU A 27 -0.02 -6.99 24.11
C GLU A 27 -1.51 -7.02 23.81
N LYS A 28 -2.29 -7.63 24.71
CA LYS A 28 -3.75 -7.72 24.59
C LYS A 28 -4.42 -6.34 24.61
N LYS A 29 -3.87 -5.36 25.34
CA LYS A 29 -4.39 -3.99 25.39
C LYS A 29 -4.35 -3.27 24.04
N LEU A 30 -3.46 -3.69 23.14
CA LEU A 30 -3.36 -3.13 21.79
C LEU A 30 -4.44 -3.66 20.84
N ARG A 31 -5.24 -4.67 21.22
CA ARG A 31 -6.27 -5.27 20.34
C ARG A 31 -7.56 -4.46 20.29
N THR A 32 -7.42 -3.16 20.00
CA THR A 32 -8.53 -2.22 19.83
C THR A 32 -8.91 -2.09 18.36
N LEU A 33 -10.15 -1.68 18.10
CA LEU A 33 -10.67 -1.45 16.76
C LEU A 33 -9.81 -0.46 15.94
N THR A 34 -9.18 0.53 16.57
CA THR A 34 -8.32 1.51 15.87
C THR A 34 -7.02 0.88 15.43
N ASN A 35 -6.46 0.00 16.26
CA ASN A 35 -5.16 -0.60 16.01
C ASN A 35 -5.19 -1.67 14.90
N TYR A 36 -6.38 -2.15 14.50
CA TYR A 36 -6.51 -2.95 13.28
C TYR A 36 -6.17 -2.16 12.00
N PHE A 37 -6.37 -0.84 11.96
CA PHE A 37 -5.90 -0.01 10.85
C PHE A 37 -4.37 0.06 10.79
N LEU A 38 -3.70 0.14 11.95
CA LEU A 38 -2.24 0.09 12.03
C LEU A 38 -1.71 -1.27 11.57
N LEU A 39 -2.40 -2.36 11.95
CA LEU A 39 -2.04 -3.70 11.52
C LEU A 39 -2.17 -3.87 10.00
N SER A 40 -3.27 -3.36 9.43
CA SER A 40 -3.51 -3.38 7.99
C SER A 40 -2.49 -2.53 7.21
N MET A 41 -2.13 -1.36 7.73
CA MET A 41 -1.05 -0.53 7.20
C MET A 41 0.30 -1.26 7.24
N ALA A 42 0.61 -1.97 8.32
CA ALA A 42 1.83 -2.77 8.41
C ALA A 42 1.87 -3.92 7.38
N VAL A 43 0.72 -4.48 6.96
CA VAL A 43 0.67 -5.43 5.83
C VAL A 43 1.12 -4.73 4.54
N ALA A 44 0.58 -3.53 4.26
CA ALA A 44 0.93 -2.76 3.08
C ALA A 44 2.43 -2.41 3.04
N ASP A 45 2.98 -1.95 4.16
CA ASP A 45 4.39 -1.57 4.25
C ASP A 45 5.33 -2.79 4.16
N CYS A 46 4.91 -3.96 4.66
CA CYS A 46 5.61 -5.21 4.40
C CYS A 46 5.63 -5.57 2.91
N ALA A 47 4.53 -5.36 2.18
CA ALA A 47 4.49 -5.59 0.74
C ALA A 47 5.46 -4.66 0.00
N VAL A 48 5.49 -3.36 0.36
CA VAL A 48 6.49 -2.40 -0.15
C VAL A 48 7.92 -2.86 0.13
N GLY A 49 8.18 -3.31 1.35
CA GLY A 49 9.48 -3.81 1.78
C GLY A 49 9.95 -5.05 1.01
N LEU A 50 9.04 -5.99 0.75
CA LEU A 50 9.34 -7.28 0.12
C LEU A 50 9.30 -7.25 -1.41
N ILE A 51 8.48 -6.38 -2.00
CA ILE A 51 8.20 -6.37 -3.44
C ILE A 51 8.63 -5.05 -4.08
N SER A 52 8.06 -3.92 -3.67
CA SER A 52 8.33 -2.63 -4.31
C SER A 52 9.81 -2.25 -4.26
N ILE A 53 10.46 -2.32 -3.09
CA ILE A 53 11.86 -1.91 -2.94
C ILE A 53 12.80 -2.81 -3.76
N PRO A 54 12.71 -4.16 -3.72
CA PRO A 54 13.54 -5.02 -4.55
C PRO A 54 13.32 -4.85 -6.05
N VAL A 55 12.06 -4.70 -6.50
CA VAL A 55 11.74 -4.49 -7.92
C VAL A 55 12.28 -3.13 -8.39
N PHE A 56 12.11 -2.09 -7.58
CA PHE A 56 12.70 -0.78 -7.87
C PHE A 56 14.23 -0.82 -7.86
N ALA A 57 14.84 -1.60 -6.95
CA ALA A 57 16.29 -1.81 -6.92
C ALA A 57 16.80 -2.46 -8.20
N GLN A 58 16.09 -3.46 -8.74
CA GLN A 58 16.41 -4.02 -10.04
C GLN A 58 16.46 -2.93 -11.10
N TYR A 59 15.42 -2.09 -11.19
CA TYR A 59 15.31 -1.04 -12.20
C TYR A 59 16.45 -0.02 -12.10
N VAL A 60 16.74 0.47 -10.90
CA VAL A 60 17.80 1.45 -10.64
C VAL A 60 19.19 0.89 -10.89
N LEU A 61 19.47 -0.35 -10.45
CA LEU A 61 20.80 -0.95 -10.55
C LEU A 61 21.14 -1.36 -11.98
N GLN A 62 20.16 -1.89 -12.72
CA GLN A 62 20.35 -2.29 -14.12
C GLN A 62 20.27 -1.11 -15.09
N ARG A 63 19.74 0.04 -14.65
CA ARG A 63 19.41 1.22 -15.48
C ARG A 63 18.46 0.90 -16.64
N LYS A 64 17.75 -0.21 -16.52
CA LYS A 64 16.74 -0.67 -17.46
C LYS A 64 15.77 -1.62 -16.76
N TRP A 65 14.55 -1.64 -17.24
CA TRP A 65 13.56 -2.63 -16.89
C TRP A 65 13.85 -3.94 -17.64
N ILE A 66 13.86 -5.09 -16.95
CA ILE A 66 14.14 -6.39 -17.58
C ILE A 66 13.09 -7.45 -17.26
N LEU A 67 12.10 -7.13 -16.43
CA LEU A 67 11.11 -8.10 -15.93
C LEU A 67 9.87 -8.22 -16.86
N GLY A 68 9.90 -7.53 -18.00
CA GLY A 68 8.83 -7.53 -18.99
C GLY A 68 7.61 -6.66 -18.63
N PRO A 69 6.72 -6.40 -19.61
CA PRO A 69 5.66 -5.40 -19.48
C PRO A 69 4.57 -5.80 -18.46
N THR A 70 4.29 -7.09 -18.30
CA THR A 70 3.29 -7.57 -17.34
C THR A 70 3.73 -7.31 -15.90
N VAL A 71 5.00 -7.59 -15.57
CA VAL A 71 5.54 -7.31 -14.23
C VAL A 71 5.58 -5.81 -13.97
N CYS A 72 5.87 -4.98 -14.99
CA CYS A 72 5.84 -3.53 -14.85
C CYS A 72 4.43 -3.04 -14.46
N LYS A 73 3.40 -3.50 -15.19
CA LYS A 73 1.99 -3.16 -14.87
C LYS A 73 1.58 -3.63 -13.48
N LEU A 74 1.97 -4.84 -13.09
CA LEU A 74 1.68 -5.39 -11.77
C LEU A 74 2.37 -4.58 -10.66
N TRP A 75 3.67 -4.32 -10.80
CA TRP A 75 4.45 -3.54 -9.83
C TRP A 75 3.91 -2.12 -9.70
N LEU A 76 3.66 -1.41 -10.81
CA LEU A 76 3.06 -0.07 -10.76
C LEU A 76 1.66 -0.08 -10.16
N SER A 77 0.83 -1.09 -10.48
CA SER A 77 -0.51 -1.21 -9.88
C SER A 77 -0.44 -1.42 -8.38
N GLU A 78 0.44 -2.32 -7.93
CA GLU A 78 0.68 -2.58 -6.52
C GLU A 78 1.21 -1.34 -5.81
N ASP A 79 2.31 -0.75 -6.27
CA ASP A 79 3.02 0.35 -5.63
C ASP A 79 2.12 1.58 -5.42
N TYR A 80 1.34 1.93 -6.44
CA TYR A 80 0.35 3.01 -6.34
C TYR A 80 -0.84 2.63 -5.47
N THR A 81 -1.32 1.38 -5.51
CA THR A 81 -2.40 0.90 -4.64
C THR A 81 -2.00 1.00 -3.18
N VAL A 82 -0.84 0.47 -2.80
CA VAL A 82 -0.38 0.42 -1.41
C VAL A 82 -0.08 1.82 -0.88
N CYS A 83 0.51 2.72 -1.67
CA CYS A 83 0.71 4.11 -1.28
C CYS A 83 -0.61 4.83 -1.01
N GLN A 84 -1.59 4.71 -1.92
CA GLN A 84 -2.91 5.31 -1.72
C GLN A 84 -3.68 4.65 -0.56
N ALA A 85 -3.53 3.34 -0.37
CA ALA A 85 -4.08 2.64 0.77
C ALA A 85 -3.48 3.16 2.07
N SER A 86 -2.18 3.37 2.19
CA SER A 86 -1.55 3.92 3.40
C SER A 86 -2.11 5.30 3.76
N VAL A 87 -2.31 6.18 2.76
CA VAL A 87 -2.98 7.47 2.97
C VAL A 87 -4.42 7.28 3.45
N ALA A 88 -5.17 6.38 2.83
CA ALA A 88 -6.56 6.09 3.24
C ALA A 88 -6.64 5.51 4.67
N HIS A 89 -5.70 4.65 5.07
CA HIS A 89 -5.61 4.14 6.43
C HIS A 89 -5.29 5.27 7.44
N LEU A 90 -4.33 6.14 7.14
CA LEU A 90 -4.02 7.31 7.98
C LEU A 90 -5.22 8.25 8.13
N PHE A 91 -5.95 8.47 7.03
CA PHE A 91 -7.17 9.27 7.05
C PHE A 91 -8.25 8.61 7.91
N ALA A 92 -8.47 7.30 7.76
CA ALA A 92 -9.43 6.55 8.57
C ALA A 92 -9.08 6.58 10.08
N ILE A 93 -7.80 6.42 10.43
CA ILE A 93 -7.31 6.56 11.81
C ILE A 93 -7.59 7.98 12.34
N SER A 94 -7.35 8.99 11.52
CA SER A 94 -7.57 10.39 11.90
C SER A 94 -9.04 10.69 12.14
N LEU A 95 -9.93 10.22 11.26
CA LEU A 95 -11.38 10.33 11.44
C LEU A 95 -11.87 9.57 12.67
N ASP A 96 -11.39 8.35 12.89
CA ASP A 96 -11.73 7.54 14.06
C ASP A 96 -11.37 8.26 15.37
N ARG A 97 -10.18 8.87 15.44
CA ARG A 97 -9.75 9.67 16.59
C ARG A 97 -10.59 10.93 16.73
N TYR A 98 -10.83 11.66 15.63
CA TYR A 98 -11.63 12.87 15.62
C TYR A 98 -13.05 12.62 16.17
N PHE A 99 -13.74 11.58 15.69
CA PHE A 99 -15.09 11.25 16.15
C PHE A 99 -15.11 10.66 17.56
N SER A 100 -14.07 9.93 17.97
CA SER A 100 -13.94 9.44 19.35
C SER A 100 -13.81 10.57 20.36
N ILE A 101 -13.16 11.68 19.99
CA ILE A 101 -12.98 12.86 20.85
C ILE A 101 -14.25 13.74 20.82
N THR A 102 -14.78 14.03 19.63
CA THR A 102 -15.90 14.99 19.48
C THR A 102 -17.26 14.41 19.86
N ARG A 103 -17.46 13.09 19.75
CA ARG A 103 -18.76 12.43 19.98
C ARG A 103 -18.62 11.19 20.88
N PRO A 104 -18.11 11.33 22.11
CA PRO A 104 -17.74 10.19 22.95
C PRO A 104 -18.92 9.27 23.30
N LEU A 105 -20.12 9.81 23.52
CA LEU A 105 -21.29 9.01 23.93
C LEU A 105 -22.03 8.36 22.76
N THR A 106 -21.96 8.94 21.57
CA THR A 106 -22.66 8.41 20.38
C THR A 106 -21.74 7.53 19.54
N TYR A 107 -20.51 7.99 19.26
CA TYR A 107 -19.59 7.29 18.36
C TYR A 107 -18.96 6.08 19.04
N ARG A 108 -18.47 6.23 20.28
CA ARG A 108 -17.77 5.14 20.99
C ARG A 108 -18.67 3.95 21.28
N VAL A 109 -19.95 4.21 21.57
CA VAL A 109 -20.96 3.17 21.85
C VAL A 109 -21.42 2.47 20.58
N ASN A 110 -21.54 3.19 19.45
CA ASN A 110 -21.98 2.63 18.17
C ASN A 110 -20.85 2.05 17.30
N ARG A 111 -19.65 1.94 17.86
CA ARG A 111 -18.48 1.43 17.17
C ARG A 111 -18.47 -0.09 17.20
N THR A 112 -18.70 -0.72 16.04
CA THR A 112 -18.79 -2.18 15.92
C THR A 112 -17.68 -2.73 15.03
N THR A 113 -17.29 -3.98 15.28
CA THR A 113 -16.29 -4.70 14.47
C THR A 113 -16.67 -4.74 12.99
N LYS A 114 -17.97 -4.91 12.68
CA LYS A 114 -18.48 -4.92 11.30
C LYS A 114 -18.20 -3.61 10.56
N LYS A 115 -18.42 -2.45 11.20
CA LYS A 115 -18.15 -1.14 10.60
C LYS A 115 -16.66 -0.93 10.34
N ILE A 116 -15.80 -1.44 11.21
CA ILE A 116 -14.34 -1.31 11.07
C ILE A 116 -13.82 -2.22 9.96
N ILE A 117 -14.29 -3.47 9.88
CA ILE A 117 -13.96 -4.36 8.76
C ILE A 117 -14.42 -3.72 7.44
N PHE A 118 -15.62 -3.15 7.40
CA PHE A 118 -16.10 -2.44 6.21
C PHE A 118 -15.23 -1.23 5.85
N ALA A 119 -14.82 -0.43 6.84
CA ALA A 119 -13.90 0.68 6.61
C ALA A 119 -12.53 0.21 6.10
N LEU A 120 -11.98 -0.88 6.65
CA LEU A 120 -10.75 -1.50 6.16
C LEU A 120 -10.88 -1.98 4.71
N LEU A 121 -12.01 -2.59 4.36
CA LEU A 121 -12.27 -2.99 2.98
C LEU A 121 -12.29 -1.78 2.05
N ILE A 122 -12.91 -0.67 2.45
CA ILE A 122 -12.92 0.57 1.67
C ILE A 122 -11.50 1.11 1.48
N THR A 123 -10.66 1.11 2.54
CA THR A 123 -9.28 1.63 2.46
C THR A 123 -8.38 0.81 1.54
N TRP A 124 -8.77 -0.40 1.15
CA TRP A 124 -8.08 -1.20 0.13
C TRP A 124 -8.75 -1.12 -1.23
N LEU A 125 -10.07 -1.29 -1.28
CA LEU A 125 -10.84 -1.38 -2.53
C LEU A 125 -10.80 -0.08 -3.31
N VAL A 126 -10.96 1.08 -2.65
CA VAL A 126 -10.98 2.36 -3.35
C VAL A 126 -9.63 2.64 -4.03
N PRO A 127 -8.47 2.59 -3.32
CA PRO A 127 -7.16 2.69 -3.96
C PRO A 127 -6.94 1.72 -5.12
N PHE A 128 -7.30 0.46 -4.93
CA PHE A 128 -7.14 -0.57 -5.95
C PHE A 128 -7.96 -0.26 -7.21
N LEU A 129 -9.24 0.08 -7.06
CA LEU A 129 -10.13 0.38 -8.17
C LEU A 129 -9.75 1.66 -8.91
N VAL A 130 -9.11 2.61 -8.24
CA VAL A 130 -8.63 3.85 -8.87
C VAL A 130 -7.33 3.60 -9.65
N THR A 131 -6.41 2.80 -9.12
CA THR A 131 -5.04 2.68 -9.68
C THR A 131 -4.91 1.52 -10.65
N ALA A 132 -5.31 0.30 -10.27
CA ALA A 132 -5.06 -0.88 -11.07
C ALA A 132 -5.87 -0.88 -12.39
N PRO A 133 -7.20 -0.66 -12.41
CA PRO A 133 -7.93 -0.54 -13.66
C PRO A 133 -7.39 0.57 -14.56
N TRP A 134 -6.97 1.71 -14.01
CA TRP A 134 -6.39 2.79 -14.79
C TRP A 134 -5.13 2.35 -15.52
N ILE A 135 -4.16 1.76 -14.82
CA ILE A 135 -2.89 1.28 -15.42
C ILE A 135 -3.13 0.20 -16.47
N TRP A 136 -4.07 -0.71 -16.23
CA TRP A 136 -4.34 -1.82 -17.15
C TRP A 136 -5.20 -1.42 -18.35
N LEU A 137 -6.14 -0.50 -18.17
CA LEU A 137 -7.06 -0.06 -19.22
C LEU A 137 -6.53 1.13 -20.02
N TYR A 138 -5.50 1.83 -19.55
CA TYR A 138 -4.90 2.96 -20.25
C TYR A 138 -4.65 2.73 -21.76
N PRO A 139 -4.12 1.56 -22.21
CA PRO A 139 -3.88 1.31 -23.63
C PRO A 139 -5.15 1.27 -24.50
N PHE A 140 -6.34 1.09 -23.91
CA PHE A 140 -7.61 1.13 -24.64
C PHE A 140 -8.13 2.56 -24.85
N PHE A 141 -7.76 3.48 -23.96
CA PHE A 141 -8.18 4.88 -24.03
C PHE A 141 -7.28 5.70 -24.96
N ASP A 142 -6.01 5.30 -25.10
CA ASP A 142 -5.10 5.94 -26.06
C ASP A 142 -5.27 5.33 -27.46
N LYS A 143 -5.90 6.10 -28.36
CA LYS A 143 -6.14 5.70 -29.76
C LYS A 143 -4.88 5.78 -30.63
N ASN A 144 -3.80 6.38 -30.15
CA ASN A 144 -2.49 6.32 -30.81
C ASN A 144 -1.84 4.97 -30.45
N LYS A 145 -2.26 3.94 -31.19
CA LYS A 145 -1.65 2.61 -31.23
C LYS A 145 -0.13 2.75 -31.21
N TYR A 146 0.51 2.43 -30.08
CA TYR A 146 1.88 1.90 -29.84
C TYR A 146 2.30 2.19 -28.38
N PHE A 147 1.46 1.89 -27.38
CA PHE A 147 1.93 1.84 -25.98
C PHE A 147 2.75 0.57 -25.78
N ILE A 148 3.96 0.57 -26.33
CA ILE A 148 5.03 -0.34 -25.94
C ILE A 148 5.78 0.47 -24.91
N ILE A 149 5.60 0.15 -23.62
CA ILE A 149 6.59 0.54 -22.62
C ILE A 149 7.92 0.09 -23.23
N PRO A 150 8.86 1.00 -23.56
CA PRO A 150 10.12 0.63 -24.19
C PRO A 150 10.68 -0.57 -23.42
N GLU A 151 11.21 -1.59 -24.09
CA GLU A 151 11.58 -2.88 -23.43
C GLU A 151 12.46 -2.69 -22.18
N ASN A 152 13.09 -1.51 -22.04
CA ASN A 152 14.01 -1.11 -20.99
C ASN A 152 13.46 -0.05 -20.00
N GLU A 153 12.21 0.39 -20.08
CA GLU A 153 11.65 1.39 -19.16
C GLU A 153 10.44 0.85 -18.40
N CYS A 154 10.09 1.47 -17.28
CA CYS A 154 8.84 1.17 -16.56
C CYS A 154 8.40 2.41 -15.79
N TYR A 155 7.38 3.09 -16.30
CA TYR A 155 6.80 4.29 -15.71
C TYR A 155 5.30 4.32 -15.98
N VAL A 156 4.57 5.12 -15.20
CA VAL A 156 3.13 5.30 -15.42
C VAL A 156 2.91 6.33 -16.55
N PRO A 157 2.10 6.00 -17.57
CA PRO A 157 1.85 6.92 -18.66
C PRO A 157 0.83 7.99 -18.23
N PHE A 158 1.32 9.17 -17.86
CA PHE A 158 0.53 10.39 -17.72
C PHE A 158 1.14 11.49 -18.59
#